data_AF-A0A1L6PQ97-F1
#
_entry.id   AF-A0A1L6PQ97-F1
#
_cell.length_a   1.000
_cell.length_b   1.000
_cell.length_c   1.000
_cell.angle_alpha   90.00
_cell.angle_beta   90.00
_cell.angle_gamma   90.00
#
_symmetry.space_group_name_H-M   'P 1'
#
loop_
_entity.id
_entity.type
_entity.pdbx_description
1 polymer ?
#
loop_
_entity_poly.entity_id
_entity_poly.type
_entity_poly.pdbx_seq_one_letter_code
_entity_poly.pdbx_strand_id
1 'polypeptide(L)'
;MSVTATVPRRRRRLALAAGASLLALAATGCSGLGRTAVGPVTYTTEREAVIQVNSPSVRGCHRIAPAGAHEVENGTLVDVILYRTLDCTGRGTTYVPTRFSDVTAPGSGPWRSYSFVH
;
A
#
# COMPACT_ATOMS: atom_id res chain seq x y z
N MET A 1 -49.38 19.87 -29.31
CA MET A 1 -49.73 18.57 -28.71
C MET A 1 -48.62 18.19 -27.74
N SER A 2 -48.90 18.15 -26.44
CA SER A 2 -47.90 17.86 -25.40
C SER A 2 -48.27 16.57 -24.70
N VAL A 3 -47.57 15.47 -25.02
CA VAL A 3 -47.78 14.16 -24.40
C VAL A 3 -47.06 14.13 -23.06
N THR A 4 -47.80 14.24 -21.96
CA THR A 4 -47.27 14.01 -20.62
C THR A 4 -47.20 12.51 -20.37
N ALA A 5 -46.03 11.91 -20.60
CA ALA A 5 -45.77 10.52 -20.24
C ALA A 5 -45.71 10.41 -18.70
N THR A 6 -46.77 9.89 -18.07
CA THR A 6 -46.76 9.48 -16.67
C THR A 6 -45.86 8.26 -16.53
N VAL A 7 -44.57 8.50 -16.24
CA VAL A 7 -43.65 7.41 -15.91
C VAL A 7 -44.23 6.67 -14.69
N PRO A 8 -44.54 5.37 -14.78
CA PRO A 8 -45.20 4.67 -13.69
C PRO A 8 -44.32 4.70 -12.44
N ARG A 9 -44.90 5.07 -11.30
CA ARG A 9 -44.24 5.28 -9.99
C ARG A 9 -43.28 4.15 -9.61
N ARG A 10 -43.59 2.92 -10.06
CA ARG A 10 -42.77 1.70 -9.90
C ARG A 10 -41.42 1.79 -10.62
N ARG A 11 -41.37 2.29 -11.86
CA ARG A 11 -40.11 2.48 -12.62
C ARG A 11 -39.19 3.49 -11.93
N ARG A 12 -39.76 4.58 -11.39
CA ARG A 12 -39.00 5.59 -10.65
C ARG A 12 -38.40 5.03 -9.35
N ARG A 13 -39.17 4.22 -8.61
CA ARG A 13 -38.66 3.55 -7.39
C ARG A 13 -37.56 2.54 -7.68
N LEU A 14 -37.68 1.77 -8.76
CA LEU A 14 -36.66 0.82 -9.18
C LEU A 14 -35.36 1.53 -9.60
N ALA A 15 -35.46 2.64 -10.34
CA ALA A 15 -34.30 3.43 -10.71
C ALA A 15 -33.57 4.03 -9.48
N LEU A 16 -34.32 4.53 -8.50
CA LEU A 16 -33.75 5.04 -7.25
C LEU A 16 -33.08 3.94 -6.43
N ALA A 17 -33.72 2.77 -6.31
CA ALA A 17 -33.15 1.63 -5.62
C ALA A 17 -31.84 1.17 -6.31
N ALA A 18 -31.86 0.99 -7.63
CA ALA A 18 -30.68 0.60 -8.39
C ALA A 18 -29.54 1.63 -8.26
N GLY A 19 -29.86 2.93 -8.35
CA GLY A 19 -28.89 4.00 -8.17
C GLY A 19 -28.29 4.02 -6.76
N ALA A 20 -29.11 3.88 -5.72
CA ALA A 20 -28.65 3.80 -4.34
C ALA A 20 -27.76 2.57 -4.11
N SER A 21 -28.13 1.41 -4.66
CA SER A 21 -27.31 0.18 -4.57
C SER A 21 -25.95 0.35 -5.23
N LEU A 22 -25.90 0.92 -6.43
CA LEU A 22 -24.65 1.20 -7.15
C LEU A 22 -23.77 2.18 -6.37
N LEU A 23 -24.35 3.24 -5.82
CA LEU A 23 -23.63 4.22 -5.01
C LEU A 23 -23.04 3.59 -3.74
N ALA A 24 -23.81 2.75 -3.04
CA ALA A 24 -23.35 2.05 -1.85
C ALA A 24 -22.20 1.06 -2.16
N LEU A 25 -22.30 0.31 -3.26
CA LEU A 25 -21.23 -0.58 -3.73
C LEU A 25 -19.96 0.19 -4.09
N ALA A 26 -20.09 1.32 -4.81
CA ALA A 26 -18.95 2.16 -5.15
C ALA A 26 -18.28 2.77 -3.91
N ALA A 27 -19.06 3.26 -2.94
CA ALA A 27 -18.53 3.85 -1.71
C ALA A 27 -17.79 2.84 -0.82
N THR A 28 -18.30 1.61 -0.73
CA THR A 28 -17.70 0.56 0.10
C THR A 28 -16.48 -0.12 -0.55
N GLY A 29 -16.37 -0.06 -1.88
CA GLY A 29 -15.22 -0.62 -2.62
C GLY A 29 -13.86 -0.06 -2.20
N CYS A 30 -13.80 1.21 -1.78
CA CYS A 30 -12.56 1.85 -1.33
C CYS A 30 -12.22 1.56 0.14
N SER A 31 -13.14 0.97 0.91
CA SER A 31 -12.97 0.73 2.35
C SER A 31 -12.57 -0.72 2.68
N GLY A 32 -12.70 -1.64 1.74
CA GLY A 32 -12.55 -3.09 1.96
C GLY A 32 -11.18 -3.68 1.58
N LEU A 33 -10.33 -2.92 0.89
CA LEU A 33 -8.93 -3.30 0.66
C LEU A 33 -8.21 -3.02 2.00
N GLY A 34 -7.72 -4.05 2.68
CA GLY A 34 -7.19 -3.94 4.05
C GLY A 34 -6.19 -2.79 4.26
N ARG A 35 -5.92 -2.41 5.52
CA ARG A 35 -5.07 -1.25 5.84
C ARG A 35 -3.77 -1.26 5.02
N THR A 36 -3.60 -0.26 4.16
CA THR A 36 -2.39 -0.02 3.36
C THR A 36 -1.58 1.13 3.94
N ALA A 37 -0.26 1.06 3.79
CA ALA A 37 0.64 2.13 4.16
C ALA A 37 0.67 3.15 3.02
N VAL A 38 -0.20 4.16 3.09
CA VAL A 38 -0.40 5.14 2.00
C VAL A 38 0.93 5.78 1.60
N GLY A 39 1.32 5.63 0.32
CA GLY A 39 2.58 6.14 -0.23
C GLY A 39 3.53 5.02 -0.68
N PRO A 40 4.69 5.35 -1.26
CA PRO A 40 5.64 4.35 -1.74
C PRO A 40 6.65 3.91 -0.67
N VAL A 41 7.10 2.66 -0.75
CA VAL A 41 8.43 2.25 -0.28
C VAL A 41 9.30 2.10 -1.52
N THR A 42 10.39 2.85 -1.59
CA THR A 42 11.35 2.80 -2.70
C THR A 42 12.64 2.18 -2.19
N TYR A 43 13.25 1.28 -2.96
CA TYR A 43 14.53 0.71 -2.57
C TYR A 43 15.46 0.51 -3.77
N THR A 44 16.74 0.72 -3.54
CA THR A 44 17.80 0.54 -4.53
C THR A 44 18.54 -0.75 -4.22
N THR A 45 18.53 -1.68 -5.17
CA THR A 45 19.22 -2.96 -5.04
C THR A 45 20.74 -2.81 -5.14
N GLU A 46 21.50 -3.81 -4.70
CA GLU A 46 22.96 -3.89 -4.91
C GLU A 46 23.40 -3.75 -6.40
N ARG A 47 22.48 -3.92 -7.35
CA ARG A 47 22.73 -3.77 -8.79
C ARG A 47 22.19 -2.45 -9.35
N GLU A 48 21.97 -1.46 -8.49
CA GLU A 48 21.45 -0.13 -8.84
C GLU A 48 20.04 -0.13 -9.48
N ALA A 49 19.31 -1.24 -9.40
CA ALA A 49 17.91 -1.25 -9.80
C ALA A 49 17.06 -0.59 -8.71
N VAL A 50 16.33 0.46 -9.10
CA VAL A 50 15.35 1.16 -8.24
C VAL A 50 13.99 0.49 -8.38
N ILE A 51 13.40 0.08 -7.25
CA ILE A 51 12.10 -0.57 -7.21
C ILE A 51 11.19 0.23 -6.27
N GLN A 52 9.97 0.50 -6.74
CA GLN A 52 8.95 1.23 -5.99
C GLN A 52 7.74 0.34 -5.76
N VAL A 53 7.38 0.16 -4.49
CA VAL A 53 6.18 -0.57 -4.06
C VAL A 53 5.17 0.44 -3.54
N ASN A 54 4.04 0.58 -4.24
CA ASN A 54 3.04 1.59 -3.92
C ASN A 54 1.98 1.05 -2.96
N SER A 55 1.75 1.80 -1.88
CA SER A 55 0.72 1.56 -0.88
C SER A 55 0.61 0.09 -0.46
N PRO A 56 1.72 -0.55 -0.04
CA PRO A 56 1.72 -1.95 0.39
C PRO A 56 0.79 -2.17 1.58
N SER A 57 0.37 -3.42 1.81
CA SER A 57 -0.35 -3.79 3.04
C SER A 57 0.47 -3.39 4.27
N VAL A 58 -0.17 -2.73 5.24
CA VAL A 58 0.46 -2.42 6.54
C VAL A 58 0.87 -3.72 7.23
N ARG A 59 0.07 -4.77 7.11
CA ARG A 59 0.33 -6.06 7.76
C ARG A 59 1.27 -6.92 6.93
N GLY A 60 2.11 -7.67 7.65
CA GLY A 60 2.94 -8.74 7.11
C GLY A 60 4.40 -8.35 6.93
N CYS A 61 5.18 -9.31 6.42
CA CYS A 61 6.57 -9.12 6.07
C CYS A 61 6.71 -8.96 4.55
N HIS A 62 7.36 -7.89 4.13
CA HIS A 62 7.59 -7.59 2.72
C HIS A 62 9.02 -7.92 2.36
N ARG A 63 9.20 -8.86 1.41
CA ARG A 63 10.54 -9.23 0.93
C ARG A 63 11.05 -8.19 -0.06
N ILE A 64 12.30 -7.81 0.11
CA ILE A 64 13.06 -7.07 -0.90
C ILE A 64 13.54 -8.08 -1.95
N ALA A 65 13.92 -7.60 -3.14
CA ALA A 65 14.49 -8.43 -4.20
C ALA A 65 15.59 -9.38 -3.66
N PRO A 66 15.81 -10.56 -4.27
CA PRO A 66 16.72 -11.57 -3.70
C PRO A 66 18.15 -11.08 -3.37
N ALA A 67 18.66 -10.13 -4.15
CA ALA A 67 19.95 -9.48 -3.94
C ALA A 67 19.99 -8.51 -2.74
N GLY A 68 18.83 -8.14 -2.20
CA GLY A 68 18.67 -7.12 -1.17
C GLY A 68 18.75 -5.69 -1.71
N ALA A 69 18.65 -4.73 -0.80
CA ALA A 69 18.76 -3.30 -1.06
C ALA A 69 19.84 -2.65 -0.19
N HIS A 70 20.62 -1.76 -0.78
CA HIS A 70 21.60 -0.96 -0.05
C HIS A 70 21.00 0.37 0.44
N GLU A 71 19.90 0.82 -0.16
CA GLU A 71 19.12 1.99 0.25
C GLU A 71 17.64 1.66 0.26
N VAL A 72 16.93 2.13 1.28
CA VAL A 72 15.46 2.05 1.38
C VAL A 72 14.91 3.39 1.84
N GLU A 73 14.00 3.96 1.06
CA GLU A 73 13.25 5.18 1.37
C GLU A 73 11.81 4.84 1.75
N ASN A 74 11.37 5.37 2.89
CA ASN A 74 9.98 5.29 3.34
C ASN A 74 9.20 6.55 2.93
N GLY A 75 8.60 6.52 1.75
CA GLY A 75 7.66 7.55 1.29
C GLY A 75 6.22 7.37 1.81
N THR A 76 5.97 6.37 2.66
CA THR A 76 4.64 6.08 3.21
C THR A 76 4.31 6.96 4.40
N LEU A 77 3.04 6.97 4.83
CA LEU A 77 2.57 7.66 6.05
C LEU A 77 2.72 6.82 7.33
N VAL A 78 3.43 5.69 7.27
CA VAL A 78 3.62 4.76 8.38
C VAL A 78 5.11 4.41 8.48
N ASP A 79 5.63 4.31 9.68
CA ASP A 79 7.04 4.01 9.87
C ASP A 79 7.36 2.54 9.56
N VAL A 80 8.60 2.31 9.16
CA VAL A 80 9.08 1.00 8.68
C VAL A 80 10.20 0.48 9.56
N ILE A 81 10.23 -0.83 9.77
CA ILE A 81 11.38 -1.55 10.33
C ILE A 81 12.01 -2.36 9.20
N LEU A 82 13.31 -2.18 8.98
CA LEU A 82 14.11 -2.93 8.02
C LEU A 82 14.82 -4.11 8.71
N TYR A 83 14.96 -5.22 7.98
CA TYR A 83 15.55 -6.44 8.47
C TYR A 83 16.61 -6.99 7.53
N ARG A 84 17.64 -7.60 8.12
CA ARG A 84 18.67 -8.36 7.40
C ARG A 84 18.21 -9.76 7.00
N THR A 85 17.08 -10.24 7.52
CA THR A 85 16.51 -11.55 7.18
C THR A 85 15.39 -11.42 6.14
N LEU A 86 14.90 -12.54 5.59
CA LEU A 86 13.82 -12.57 4.59
C LEU A 86 12.41 -12.65 5.18
N ASP A 87 12.32 -12.78 6.50
CA ASP A 87 11.10 -13.12 7.23
C ASP A 87 10.76 -12.10 8.32
N CYS A 88 11.42 -10.94 8.31
CA CYS A 88 11.20 -9.86 9.26
C CYS A 88 11.43 -10.28 10.71
N THR A 89 12.51 -11.03 10.96
CA THR A 89 12.91 -11.51 12.28
C THR A 89 14.37 -11.20 12.58
N GLY A 90 14.80 -11.55 13.80
CA GLY A 90 16.20 -11.48 14.20
C GLY A 90 16.66 -10.08 14.66
N ARG A 91 17.97 -9.95 14.79
CA ARG A 91 18.65 -8.71 15.23
C ARG A 91 19.18 -7.94 14.02
N GLY A 92 19.66 -6.72 14.26
CA GLY A 92 20.23 -5.88 13.20
C GLY A 92 19.15 -5.17 12.38
N THR A 93 18.10 -4.71 13.07
CA THR A 93 17.02 -3.93 12.47
C THR A 93 17.33 -2.44 12.48
N THR A 94 16.77 -1.72 11.52
CA THR A 94 16.74 -0.25 11.54
C THR A 94 15.30 0.23 11.45
N TYR A 95 14.97 1.26 12.22
CA TYR A 95 13.71 1.98 12.12
C TYR A 95 13.87 3.16 11.15
N VAL A 96 12.98 3.26 10.17
CA VAL A 96 12.96 4.31 9.14
C VAL A 96 11.63 5.07 9.26
N PRO A 97 11.65 6.29 9.83
CA PRO A 97 10.45 7.09 9.93
C PRO A 97 9.89 7.49 8.56
N THR A 98 8.64 7.92 8.57
CA THR A 98 7.96 8.55 7.43
C THR A 98 8.84 9.65 6.80
N ARG A 99 9.04 9.59 5.48
CA ARG A 99 9.87 10.49 4.65
C ARG A 99 11.38 10.44 4.88
N PHE A 100 11.87 9.43 5.58
CA PHE A 100 13.31 9.18 5.72
C PHE A 100 13.77 8.00 4.86
N SER A 101 15.08 7.94 4.63
CA SER A 101 15.76 6.79 4.06
C SER A 101 16.83 6.26 5.01
N ASP A 102 17.19 4.99 4.80
CA ASP A 102 18.37 4.39 5.41
C ASP A 102 19.26 3.79 4.32
N VAL A 103 20.56 4.04 4.45
CA VAL A 103 21.60 3.54 3.56
C VAL A 103 22.53 2.64 4.37
N THR A 104 22.74 1.43 3.88
CA THR A 104 23.63 0.46 4.52
C THR A 104 25.07 0.96 4.55
N ALA A 105 25.74 0.82 5.70
CA ALA A 105 27.17 1.11 5.80
C ALA A 105 28.00 0.07 5.04
N PRO A 106 29.19 0.43 4.51
CA PRO A 106 30.09 -0.50 3.85
C PRO A 106 30.35 -1.75 4.68
N GLY A 107 30.16 -2.94 4.08
CA GLY A 107 30.39 -4.23 4.73
C GLY A 107 29.26 -4.71 5.66
N SER A 108 28.18 -3.94 5.85
CA SER A 108 27.05 -4.34 6.72
C SER A 108 26.04 -5.30 6.08
N GLY A 109 26.23 -5.64 4.80
CA GLY A 109 25.30 -6.40 3.98
C GLY A 109 24.09 -5.56 3.54
N PRO A 110 23.14 -6.14 2.80
CA PRO A 110 21.94 -5.44 2.33
C PRO A 110 20.73 -5.60 3.28
N TRP A 111 19.73 -4.76 3.10
CA TRP A 111 18.37 -4.97 3.63
C TRP A 111 17.65 -6.03 2.80
N ARG A 112 16.89 -6.92 3.46
CA ARG A 112 16.28 -8.09 2.81
C ARG A 112 14.78 -8.20 2.99
N SER A 113 14.24 -7.58 4.02
CA SER A 113 12.80 -7.44 4.19
C SER A 113 12.46 -6.23 5.04
N TYR A 114 11.18 -5.84 5.04
CA TYR A 114 10.65 -4.77 5.85
C TYR A 114 9.23 -5.06 6.35
N SER A 115 8.86 -4.45 7.47
CA SER A 115 7.49 -4.44 7.99
C SER A 115 7.10 -3.03 8.45
N PHE A 116 5.80 -2.76 8.52
CA PHE A 116 5.30 -1.50 9.05
C PHE A 116 5.06 -1.58 10.56
N VAL A 117 5.22 -0.46 11.24
CA VAL A 117 4.81 -0.31 12.66
C VAL A 117 3.28 -0.15 12.70
N HIS A 118 2.57 -1.07 13.39
CA HIS A 118 1.11 -1.13 13.35
C HIS A 118 0.42 -1.80 14.54
#